data_AF-A0A4R8B3C6-F1
#
_entry.id   AF-A0A4R8B3C6-F1
#
_cell.length_a   1.000
_cell.length_b   1.000
_cell.length_c   1.000
_cell.angle_alpha   90.00
_cell.angle_beta   90.00
_cell.angle_gamma   90.00
#
_symmetry.space_group_name_H-M   'P 1'
#
loop_
_entity.id
_entity.type
_entity.pdbx_description
1 polymer ?
#
loop_
_entity_poly.entity_id
_entity_poly.type
_entity_poly.pdbx_seq_one_letter_code
_entity_poly.pdbx_strand_id
1 'polypeptide(L)'
;MYIIESLKELIKVEIDFLESIKQKEESYLLFNNNEIFHLSVNIIERIKLTQQDILKDDYTLIKLYASLRYILETLIQTELLLIEPDYTFKLFYSIYNHQLDKTKKLIQRIEKEILIMDKYEAEDKKITDNSIKTIKQADNELAMKKHSDDRVNLDDQADLEYTMFCGNFKWLGYGLTKSHLEKIVLPEYKKRLQLFEKAQKEIAKKLIKENHISKLFDFRNQYSRVFGELKEKRSWQKKATVVGLEDEYDLIYDLSSAILHSTSYSYGTNVNTTENEIEMVLSLCFKYSKKIMINIDKYSNMAFYQKIITVNITNEE
;
A
#
# COMPACT_ATOMS: atom_id res chain seq x y z
N MET A 1 17.85 17.37 -18.35
CA MET A 1 17.50 16.70 -19.64
C MET A 1 18.15 15.32 -19.77
N TYR A 2 19.45 15.15 -19.47
CA TYR A 2 20.15 13.86 -19.55
C TYR A 2 19.56 12.77 -18.64
N ILE A 3 19.28 13.08 -17.37
CA ILE A 3 18.79 12.09 -16.39
C ILE A 3 17.41 11.50 -16.73
N ILE A 4 16.55 12.31 -17.37
CA ILE A 4 15.24 11.89 -17.84
C ILE A 4 15.40 10.83 -18.93
N GLU A 5 16.33 11.03 -19.86
CA GLU A 5 16.58 10.08 -20.93
C GLU A 5 17.20 8.79 -20.37
N SER A 6 18.11 8.89 -19.40
CA SER A 6 18.64 7.72 -18.68
C SER A 6 17.55 6.91 -17.95
N LEU A 7 16.56 7.58 -17.35
CA LEU A 7 15.40 6.90 -16.75
C LEU A 7 14.56 6.17 -17.80
N LYS A 8 14.30 6.79 -18.97
CA LYS A 8 13.59 6.13 -20.07
C LYS A 8 14.33 4.90 -20.60
N GLU A 9 15.66 4.99 -20.71
CA GLU A 9 16.49 3.86 -21.10
C GLU A 9 16.43 2.74 -20.06
N LEU A 10 16.48 3.08 -18.76
CA LEU A 10 16.35 2.09 -17.69
C LEU A 10 14.99 1.39 -17.73
N ILE A 11 13.89 2.12 -17.97
CA ILE A 11 12.55 1.54 -18.14
C ILE A 11 12.53 0.51 -19.27
N LYS A 12 13.23 0.76 -20.39
CA LYS A 12 13.32 -0.22 -21.49
C LYS A 12 14.01 -1.50 -21.03
N VAL A 13 15.15 -1.37 -20.32
CA VAL A 13 15.87 -2.53 -19.76
C VAL A 13 15.00 -3.30 -18.76
N GLU A 14 14.22 -2.61 -17.93
CA GLU A 14 13.26 -3.22 -16.99
C GLU A 14 12.14 -3.99 -17.72
N ILE A 15 11.65 -3.47 -18.85
CA ILE A 15 10.66 -4.15 -19.70
C ILE A 15 11.26 -5.43 -20.29
N ASP A 16 12.45 -5.34 -20.89
CA ASP A 16 13.13 -6.49 -21.51
C ASP A 16 13.42 -7.58 -20.46
N PHE A 17 13.83 -7.18 -19.26
CA PHE A 17 14.02 -8.09 -18.13
C PHE A 17 12.69 -8.77 -17.71
N LEU A 18 11.61 -7.99 -17.59
CA LEU A 18 10.28 -8.52 -17.23
C LEU A 18 9.78 -9.55 -18.23
N GLU A 19 9.96 -9.31 -19.53
CA GLU A 19 9.60 -10.27 -20.57
C GLU A 19 10.44 -11.54 -20.44
N SER A 20 11.76 -11.36 -20.26
CA SER A 20 12.71 -12.47 -20.12
C SER A 20 12.45 -13.35 -18.89
N ILE A 21 12.09 -12.76 -17.74
CA ILE A 21 11.81 -13.52 -16.52
C ILE A 21 10.45 -14.23 -16.61
N LYS A 22 9.44 -13.61 -17.22
CA LYS A 22 8.11 -14.22 -17.42
C LYS A 22 8.17 -15.46 -18.32
N GLN A 23 9.00 -15.45 -19.36
CA GLN A 23 9.24 -16.64 -20.19
C GLN A 23 9.84 -17.82 -19.41
N LYS A 24 10.39 -17.58 -18.21
CA LYS A 24 11.01 -18.60 -17.36
C LYS A 24 10.12 -19.07 -16.21
N GLU A 25 8.86 -18.63 -16.14
CA GLU A 25 7.94 -18.95 -15.04
C GLU A 25 7.93 -20.45 -14.70
N GLU A 26 7.78 -21.31 -15.71
CA GLU A 26 7.77 -22.77 -15.53
C GLU A 26 9.05 -23.30 -14.88
N SER A 27 10.21 -22.74 -15.24
CA SER A 27 11.48 -23.13 -14.64
C SER A 27 11.52 -22.78 -13.16
N TYR A 28 11.06 -21.59 -12.76
CA TYR A 28 11.00 -21.23 -11.34
C TYR A 28 10.05 -22.12 -10.55
N LEU A 29 8.90 -22.46 -11.13
CA LEU A 29 7.92 -23.36 -10.51
C LEU A 29 8.51 -24.77 -10.30
N LEU A 30 9.21 -25.31 -11.30
CA LEU A 30 9.87 -26.62 -11.23
C LEU A 30 10.91 -26.70 -10.10
N PHE A 31 11.64 -25.61 -9.84
CA PHE A 31 12.67 -25.57 -8.79
C PHE A 31 12.16 -25.10 -7.42
N ASN A 32 10.85 -24.98 -7.22
CA ASN A 32 10.25 -24.41 -6.00
C ASN A 32 10.74 -22.99 -5.66
N ASN A 33 11.04 -22.18 -6.69
CA ASN A 33 11.48 -20.79 -6.55
C ASN A 33 10.34 -19.82 -6.89
N ASN A 34 9.10 -20.19 -6.56
CA ASN A 34 7.90 -19.43 -6.92
C ASN A 34 7.89 -18.02 -6.29
N GLU A 35 8.32 -17.93 -5.02
CA GLU A 35 8.45 -16.69 -4.28
C GLU A 35 9.47 -15.75 -4.94
N ILE A 36 10.59 -16.29 -5.39
CA ILE A 36 11.65 -15.54 -6.08
C ILE A 36 11.11 -14.95 -7.38
N PHE A 37 10.44 -15.78 -8.19
CA PHE A 37 9.83 -15.35 -9.44
C PHE A 37 8.83 -14.21 -9.24
N HIS A 38 7.82 -14.42 -8.39
CA HIS A 38 6.78 -13.43 -8.18
C HIS A 38 7.28 -12.15 -7.51
N LEU A 39 8.22 -12.23 -6.55
CA LEU A 39 8.83 -11.04 -5.98
C LEU A 39 9.59 -10.25 -7.03
N SER A 40 10.41 -10.93 -7.85
CA SER A 40 11.20 -10.27 -8.91
C SER A 40 10.29 -9.55 -9.90
N VAL A 41 9.25 -10.22 -10.40
CA VAL A 41 8.27 -9.62 -11.32
C VAL A 41 7.57 -8.42 -10.66
N ASN A 42 7.01 -8.60 -9.47
CA ASN A 42 6.23 -7.56 -8.80
C ASN A 42 7.06 -6.32 -8.45
N ILE A 43 8.32 -6.51 -8.02
CA ILE A 43 9.24 -5.42 -7.69
C ILE A 43 9.54 -4.60 -8.95
N ILE A 44 9.93 -5.25 -10.04
CA ILE A 44 10.27 -4.53 -11.28
C ILE A 44 9.04 -3.87 -11.90
N GLU A 45 7.88 -4.52 -11.88
CA GLU A 45 6.63 -3.89 -12.33
C GLU A 45 6.30 -2.62 -11.53
N ARG A 46 6.50 -2.63 -10.21
CA ARG A 46 6.23 -1.46 -9.37
C ARG A 46 7.26 -0.35 -9.52
N ILE A 47 8.54 -0.69 -9.66
CA ILE A 47 9.58 0.31 -9.93
C ILE A 47 9.34 0.99 -11.28
N LYS A 48 9.07 0.21 -12.32
CA LYS A 48 8.73 0.74 -13.64
C LYS A 48 7.54 1.70 -13.59
N LEU A 49 6.44 1.30 -12.93
CA LEU A 49 5.26 2.16 -12.79
C LEU A 49 5.60 3.46 -12.03
N THR A 50 6.39 3.37 -10.97
CA THR A 50 6.82 4.54 -10.18
C THR A 50 7.66 5.49 -11.03
N GLN A 51 8.59 4.99 -11.83
CA GLN A 51 9.39 5.80 -12.75
C GLN A 51 8.55 6.41 -13.87
N GLN A 52 7.61 5.66 -14.44
CA GLN A 52 6.67 6.19 -15.43
C GLN A 52 5.82 7.33 -14.86
N ASP A 53 5.40 7.23 -13.60
CA ASP A 53 4.68 8.30 -12.91
C ASP A 53 5.56 9.53 -12.66
N ILE A 54 6.85 9.35 -12.36
CA ILE A 54 7.82 10.45 -12.25
C ILE A 54 7.99 11.19 -13.59
N LEU A 55 7.95 10.46 -14.72
CA LEU A 55 8.18 11.02 -16.04
C LEU A 55 6.96 11.73 -16.66
N LYS A 56 5.80 11.71 -16.01
CA LYS A 56 4.63 12.49 -16.45
C LYS A 56 4.89 13.97 -16.15
N ASP A 57 4.61 14.86 -17.10
CA ASP A 57 4.89 16.31 -17.05
C ASP A 57 4.14 17.10 -15.94
N ASP A 58 3.49 16.42 -14.99
CA ASP A 58 2.70 16.97 -13.89
C ASP A 58 3.21 16.58 -12.48
N TYR A 59 4.49 16.19 -12.36
CA TYR A 59 5.04 15.80 -11.07
C TYR A 59 5.13 17.02 -10.12
N THR A 60 4.58 16.86 -8.93
CA THR A 60 4.79 17.79 -7.81
C THR A 60 5.98 17.33 -7.00
N LEU A 61 6.59 18.24 -6.24
CA LEU A 61 7.69 17.90 -5.36
C LEU A 61 7.33 16.79 -4.35
N ILE A 62 6.11 16.83 -3.84
CA ILE A 62 5.53 15.81 -2.96
C ILE A 62 5.54 14.44 -3.66
N LYS A 63 5.09 14.37 -4.92
CA LYS A 63 5.12 13.12 -5.70
C LYS A 63 6.55 12.62 -5.88
N LEU A 64 7.50 13.50 -6.21
CA LEU A 64 8.91 13.13 -6.40
C LEU A 64 9.54 12.54 -5.13
N TYR A 65 9.39 13.19 -3.98
CA TYR A 65 9.93 12.68 -2.72
C TYR A 65 9.23 11.42 -2.23
N ALA A 66 7.92 11.29 -2.44
CA ALA A 66 7.21 10.04 -2.17
C ALA A 66 7.76 8.88 -3.02
N SER A 67 7.97 9.12 -4.32
CA SER A 67 8.55 8.13 -5.23
C SER A 67 10.00 7.78 -4.87
N LEU A 68 10.82 8.78 -4.53
CA LEU A 68 12.20 8.56 -4.09
C LEU A 68 12.27 7.69 -2.83
N ARG A 69 11.43 7.99 -1.83
CA ARG A 69 11.34 7.19 -0.60
C ARG A 69 10.91 5.76 -0.90
N TYR A 70 9.91 5.58 -1.77
CA TYR A 70 9.47 4.24 -2.18
C TYR A 70 10.59 3.45 -2.89
N ILE A 71 11.34 4.10 -3.79
CA ILE A 71 12.47 3.48 -4.50
C ILE A 71 13.59 3.13 -3.51
N LEU A 72 13.93 4.00 -2.56
CA LEU A 72 14.91 3.68 -1.51
C LEU A 72 14.47 2.49 -0.66
N GLU A 73 13.22 2.49 -0.20
CA GLU A 73 12.66 1.38 0.57
C GLU A 73 12.71 0.07 -0.23
N THR A 74 12.46 0.13 -1.53
CA THR A 74 12.62 -1.02 -2.43
C THR A 74 14.07 -1.45 -2.57
N LEU A 75 15.02 -0.53 -2.67
CA LEU A 75 16.46 -0.84 -2.70
C LEU A 75 16.86 -1.62 -1.45
N ILE A 76 16.51 -1.12 -0.25
CA ILE A 76 16.76 -1.80 1.02
C ILE A 76 16.17 -3.21 1.02
N GLN A 77 14.95 -3.38 0.49
CA GLN A 77 14.31 -4.70 0.37
C GLN A 77 15.10 -5.63 -0.54
N THR A 78 15.57 -5.15 -1.70
CA THR A 78 16.36 -5.98 -2.62
C THR A 78 17.75 -6.32 -2.12
N GLU A 79 18.38 -5.46 -1.32
CA GLU A 79 19.64 -5.77 -0.65
C GLU A 79 19.43 -6.88 0.38
N LEU A 80 18.36 -6.80 1.20
CA LEU A 80 18.01 -7.85 2.16
C LEU A 80 17.75 -9.20 1.48
N LEU A 81 17.08 -9.20 0.32
CA LEU A 81 16.85 -10.42 -0.46
C LEU A 81 18.15 -11.12 -0.91
N LEU A 82 19.25 -10.38 -1.06
CA LEU A 82 20.55 -10.96 -1.42
C LEU A 82 21.29 -11.56 -0.23
N ILE A 83 21.16 -10.97 0.96
CA ILE A 83 21.98 -11.34 2.12
C ILE A 83 21.25 -12.27 3.11
N GLU A 84 19.92 -12.29 3.11
CA GLU A 84 19.10 -13.06 4.05
C GLU A 84 18.18 -14.05 3.31
N PRO A 85 18.51 -15.36 3.28
CA PRO A 85 17.69 -16.36 2.60
C PRO A 85 16.25 -16.47 3.10
N ASP A 86 16.02 -16.18 4.38
CA ASP A 86 14.70 -16.25 5.00
C ASP A 86 13.83 -15.01 4.67
N TYR A 87 14.44 -13.93 4.18
CA TYR A 87 13.77 -12.66 3.91
C TYR A 87 12.78 -12.75 2.75
N THR A 88 13.08 -13.59 1.75
CA THR A 88 12.16 -13.94 0.65
C THR A 88 10.78 -14.29 1.17
N PHE A 89 10.70 -15.19 2.16
CA PHE A 89 9.45 -15.67 2.72
C PHE A 89 8.78 -14.63 3.61
N LYS A 90 9.57 -13.88 4.39
CA LYS A 90 9.04 -12.78 5.21
C LYS A 90 8.37 -11.71 4.35
N LEU A 91 9.01 -11.32 3.25
CA LEU A 91 8.50 -10.30 2.34
C LEU A 91 7.29 -10.83 1.55
N PHE A 92 7.41 -12.00 0.92
CA PHE A 92 6.37 -12.55 0.05
C PHE A 92 5.07 -12.84 0.81
N TYR A 93 5.16 -13.47 1.98
CA TYR A 93 3.99 -13.85 2.77
C TYR A 93 3.46 -12.72 3.67
N SER A 94 4.12 -11.56 3.74
CA SER A 94 3.64 -10.40 4.51
C SER A 94 2.26 -9.90 4.05
N ILE A 95 1.92 -10.09 2.77
CA ILE A 95 0.68 -9.62 2.16
C ILE A 95 -0.57 -10.12 2.90
N TYR A 96 -0.55 -11.36 3.41
CA TYR A 96 -1.68 -11.94 4.14
C TYR A 96 -1.98 -11.18 5.42
N ASN A 97 -0.94 -10.83 6.19
CA ASN A 97 -1.09 -10.00 7.39
C ASN A 97 -1.58 -8.60 7.02
N HIS A 98 -1.02 -7.98 5.98
CA HIS A 98 -1.43 -6.65 5.55
C HIS A 98 -2.89 -6.59 5.08
N GLN A 99 -3.37 -7.59 4.36
CA GLN A 99 -4.76 -7.68 3.91
C GLN A 99 -5.72 -7.81 5.08
N LEU A 100 -5.39 -8.63 6.08
CA LEU A 100 -6.19 -8.78 7.30
C LEU A 100 -6.24 -7.49 8.10
N ASP A 101 -5.08 -6.90 8.40
CA ASP A 101 -4.97 -5.68 9.22
C ASP A 101 -5.70 -4.51 8.56
N LYS A 102 -5.54 -4.32 7.24
CA LYS A 102 -6.25 -3.28 6.48
C LYS A 102 -7.76 -3.50 6.54
N THR A 103 -8.23 -4.73 6.32
CA THR A 103 -9.65 -5.05 6.33
C THR A 103 -10.26 -4.83 7.72
N LYS A 104 -9.57 -5.23 8.80
CA LYS A 104 -10.00 -4.99 10.18
C LYS A 104 -10.14 -3.51 10.49
N LYS A 105 -9.17 -2.67 10.08
CA LYS A 105 -9.25 -1.22 10.26
C LYS A 105 -10.42 -0.60 9.51
N LEU A 106 -10.73 -1.07 8.30
CA LEU A 106 -11.90 -0.61 7.55
C LEU A 106 -13.20 -1.00 8.24
N ILE A 107 -13.32 -2.24 8.74
CA ILE A 107 -14.48 -2.68 9.53
C ILE A 107 -14.66 -1.80 10.77
N GLN A 108 -13.60 -1.60 11.56
CA GLN A 108 -13.64 -0.75 12.75
C GLN A 108 -14.09 0.67 12.42
N ARG A 109 -13.64 1.22 11.27
CA ARG A 109 -14.10 2.54 10.84
C ARG A 109 -15.57 2.54 10.43
N ILE A 110 -16.04 1.56 9.68
CA ILE A 110 -17.45 1.45 9.29
C ILE A 110 -18.34 1.36 10.54
N GLU A 111 -17.95 0.53 11.51
CA GLU A 111 -18.66 0.40 12.79
C GLU A 111 -18.70 1.73 13.55
N LYS A 112 -17.59 2.50 13.56
CA LYS A 112 -17.58 3.85 14.13
C LYS A 112 -18.52 4.79 13.37
N GLU A 113 -18.54 4.77 12.05
CA GLU A 113 -19.40 5.65 11.25
C GLU A 113 -20.90 5.31 11.42
N ILE A 114 -21.26 4.05 11.64
CA ILE A 114 -22.63 3.65 12.01
C ILE A 114 -23.05 4.29 13.34
N LEU A 115 -22.18 4.29 14.36
CA LEU A 115 -22.48 4.93 15.64
C LEU A 115 -22.63 6.45 15.54
N ILE A 116 -21.85 7.08 14.65
CA ILE A 116 -21.99 8.51 14.37
C ILE A 116 -23.34 8.78 13.68
N MET A 117 -23.75 7.93 12.73
CA MET A 117 -25.06 8.03 12.08
C MET A 117 -26.21 7.88 13.08
N ASP A 118 -26.11 6.97 14.05
CA ASP A 118 -27.10 6.82 15.13
C ASP A 118 -27.30 8.09 15.94
N LYS A 119 -26.18 8.75 16.29
CA LYS A 119 -26.20 10.03 17.01
C LYS A 119 -26.95 11.09 16.20
N TYR A 120 -26.57 11.28 14.94
CA TYR A 120 -27.13 12.34 14.10
C TYR A 120 -28.57 12.06 13.65
N GLU A 121 -28.96 10.80 13.44
CA GLU A 121 -30.35 10.40 13.20
C GLU A 121 -31.24 10.75 14.40
N ALA A 122 -30.76 10.50 15.62
CA ALA A 122 -31.49 10.84 16.83
C ALA A 122 -31.63 12.36 17.04
N GLU A 123 -30.62 13.14 16.64
CA GLU A 123 -30.65 14.60 16.69
C GLU A 123 -31.57 15.20 15.62
N ASP A 124 -31.50 14.72 14.38
CA ASP A 124 -32.40 15.12 13.28
C ASP A 124 -33.87 14.85 13.62
N LYS A 125 -34.15 13.72 14.27
CA LYS A 125 -35.51 13.40 14.76
C LYS A 125 -35.99 14.42 15.81
N LYS A 126 -35.13 14.85 16.73
CA LYS A 126 -35.49 15.88 17.74
C LYS A 126 -35.78 17.23 17.07
N ILE A 127 -34.98 17.63 16.08
CA ILE A 127 -35.18 18.87 15.31
C ILE A 127 -36.53 18.82 14.59
N THR A 128 -36.82 17.69 13.95
CA THR A 128 -38.10 17.45 13.26
C THR A 128 -39.28 17.51 14.23
N ASP A 129 -39.21 16.81 15.37
CA ASP A 129 -40.28 16.77 16.38
C ASP A 129 -40.56 18.16 17.00
N ASN A 130 -39.52 18.94 17.25
CA ASN A 130 -39.66 20.32 17.77
C ASN A 130 -40.31 21.25 16.74
N SER A 131 -39.99 21.06 15.46
CA SER A 131 -40.56 21.85 14.37
C SER A 131 -42.05 21.54 14.20
N ILE A 132 -42.43 20.26 14.26
CA ILE A 132 -43.85 19.84 14.24
C ILE A 132 -44.62 20.45 15.42
N LYS A 133 -44.05 20.50 16.62
CA LYS A 133 -44.69 21.15 17.79
C LYS A 133 -44.88 22.65 17.57
N THR A 134 -43.89 23.33 17.01
CA THR A 134 -43.92 24.78 16.75
C THR A 134 -44.96 25.14 15.69
N ILE A 135 -45.05 24.34 14.61
CA ILE A 135 -46.08 24.48 13.56
C ILE A 135 -47.49 24.34 14.15
N LYS A 136 -47.70 23.41 15.10
CA LYS A 136 -48.98 23.24 15.81
C LYS A 136 -49.34 24.42 16.72
N GLN A 137 -48.37 25.28 17.08
CA GLN A 137 -48.54 26.30 18.11
C GLN A 137 -48.82 27.72 17.58
N ALA A 138 -48.43 28.11 16.36
CA ALA A 138 -49.05 29.24 15.61
C ALA A 138 -48.29 29.71 14.34
N ASP A 139 -46.99 29.49 14.20
CA ASP A 139 -46.18 30.15 13.16
C ASP A 139 -45.45 29.15 12.26
N ASN A 140 -46.04 28.89 11.09
CA ASN A 140 -45.54 27.89 10.14
C ASN A 140 -44.26 28.36 9.43
N GLU A 141 -44.17 29.64 9.07
CA GLU A 141 -43.05 30.16 8.27
C GLU A 141 -41.78 30.28 9.12
N LEU A 142 -41.91 30.76 10.36
CA LEU A 142 -40.80 30.81 11.32
C LEU A 142 -40.31 29.40 11.70
N ALA A 143 -41.23 28.45 11.89
CA ALA A 143 -40.89 27.07 12.22
C ALA A 143 -40.16 26.36 11.06
N MET A 144 -40.60 26.56 9.82
CA MET A 144 -39.94 26.01 8.64
C MET A 144 -38.54 26.57 8.44
N LYS A 145 -38.36 27.89 8.63
CA LYS A 145 -37.05 28.53 8.53
C LYS A 145 -36.09 28.00 9.60
N LYS A 146 -36.52 27.96 10.86
CA LYS A 146 -35.72 27.43 11.96
C LYS A 146 -35.34 25.96 11.76
N HIS A 147 -36.28 25.12 11.30
CA HIS A 147 -36.00 23.72 10.97
C HIS A 147 -34.92 23.60 9.89
N SER A 148 -34.98 24.43 8.85
CA SER A 148 -33.97 24.45 7.79
C SER A 148 -32.59 24.82 8.35
N ASP A 149 -32.51 25.88 9.15
CA ASP A 149 -31.26 26.35 9.74
C ASP A 149 -30.67 25.30 10.70
N ASP A 150 -31.50 24.69 11.56
CA ASP A 150 -31.09 23.64 12.49
C ASP A 150 -30.56 22.40 11.75
N ARG A 151 -31.17 22.01 10.61
CA ARG A 151 -30.67 20.90 9.78
C ARG A 151 -29.35 21.20 9.08
N VAL A 152 -29.18 22.41 8.53
CA VAL A 152 -27.89 22.79 7.91
C VAL A 152 -26.77 22.73 8.94
N ASN A 153 -27.00 23.27 10.14
CA ASN A 153 -26.03 23.20 11.23
C ASN A 153 -25.70 21.76 11.65
N LEU A 154 -26.71 20.88 11.70
CA LEU A 154 -26.52 19.47 12.01
C LEU A 154 -25.66 18.77 10.95
N ASP A 155 -25.97 19.00 9.67
CA ASP A 155 -25.24 18.43 8.54
C ASP A 155 -23.78 18.90 8.51
N ASP A 156 -23.52 20.16 8.83
CA ASP A 156 -22.16 20.70 8.92
C ASP A 156 -21.38 20.10 10.09
N GLN A 157 -22.02 19.86 11.24
CA GLN A 157 -21.38 19.14 12.35
C GLN A 157 -21.08 17.69 11.99
N ALA A 158 -22.01 17.03 11.31
CA ALA A 158 -21.85 15.65 10.90
C ALA A 158 -20.73 15.50 9.87
N ASP A 159 -20.61 16.42 8.90
CA ASP A 159 -19.52 16.49 7.92
C ASP A 159 -18.13 16.53 8.57
N LEU A 160 -17.97 17.23 9.70
CA LEU A 160 -16.70 17.31 10.42
C LEU A 160 -16.30 16.00 11.11
N GLU A 161 -17.27 15.12 11.40
CA GLU A 161 -17.02 13.83 12.06
C GLU A 161 -16.89 12.65 11.07
N TYR A 162 -17.58 12.72 9.92
CA TYR A 162 -17.50 11.72 8.87
C TYR A 162 -16.18 11.79 8.11
N THR A 163 -15.75 10.66 7.55
CA THR A 163 -14.46 10.62 6.84
C THR A 163 -14.45 9.83 5.55
N MET A 164 -15.06 8.62 5.48
CA MET A 164 -14.78 7.71 4.36
C MET A 164 -16.01 7.13 3.65
N PHE A 165 -17.03 6.64 4.37
CA PHE A 165 -18.11 5.87 3.73
C PHE A 165 -19.44 6.63 3.64
N CYS A 166 -19.47 7.85 4.16
CA CYS A 166 -20.72 8.56 4.40
C CYS A 166 -20.99 9.74 3.47
N GLY A 167 -20.14 10.05 2.48
CA GLY A 167 -20.19 11.32 1.72
C GLY A 167 -21.53 11.70 1.06
N ASN A 168 -22.49 10.78 0.94
CA ASN A 168 -23.82 11.01 0.38
C ASN A 168 -24.94 11.17 1.43
N PHE A 169 -24.64 11.23 2.73
CA PHE A 169 -25.67 11.25 3.79
C PHE A 169 -26.61 12.46 3.69
N LYS A 170 -26.13 13.61 3.22
CA LYS A 170 -26.98 14.81 3.01
C LYS A 170 -28.10 14.57 2.00
N TRP A 171 -27.88 13.68 1.03
CA TRP A 171 -28.85 13.36 -0.02
C TRP A 171 -29.78 12.21 0.37
N LEU A 172 -29.28 11.24 1.15
CA LEU A 172 -29.98 10.01 1.49
C LEU A 172 -30.63 10.03 2.88
N GLY A 173 -30.19 10.93 3.75
CA GLY A 173 -30.52 10.97 5.17
C GLY A 173 -29.71 9.97 6.01
N TYR A 174 -29.51 10.30 7.28
CA TYR A 174 -28.72 9.52 8.23
C TYR A 174 -29.18 8.06 8.33
N GLY A 175 -30.48 7.81 8.50
CA GLY A 175 -31.02 6.46 8.67
C GLY A 175 -30.86 5.56 7.44
N LEU A 176 -31.01 6.10 6.23
CA LEU A 176 -30.83 5.31 5.01
C LEU A 176 -29.35 4.99 4.78
N THR A 177 -28.46 5.98 4.96
CA THR A 177 -27.01 5.76 4.86
C THR A 177 -26.54 4.75 5.91
N LYS A 178 -27.01 4.86 7.16
CA LYS A 178 -26.78 3.86 8.21
C LYS A 178 -27.21 2.46 7.77
N SER A 179 -28.46 2.31 7.31
CA SER A 179 -28.97 1.02 6.87
C SER A 179 -28.15 0.45 5.71
N HIS A 180 -27.63 1.28 4.81
CA HIS A 180 -26.73 0.85 3.74
C HIS A 180 -25.40 0.33 4.30
N LEU A 181 -24.79 1.05 5.24
CA LEU A 181 -23.56 0.61 5.91
C LEU A 181 -23.75 -0.72 6.64
N GLU A 182 -24.82 -0.86 7.41
CA GLU A 182 -25.09 -2.05 8.22
C GLU A 182 -25.42 -3.30 7.40
N LYS A 183 -26.21 -3.13 6.33
CA LYS A 183 -26.77 -4.27 5.59
C LYS A 183 -25.97 -4.64 4.35
N ILE A 184 -25.17 -3.72 3.80
CA ILE A 184 -24.45 -3.93 2.54
C ILE A 184 -22.94 -3.84 2.78
N VAL A 185 -22.44 -2.67 3.20
CA VAL A 185 -20.99 -2.40 3.24
C VAL A 185 -20.29 -3.22 4.32
N LEU A 186 -20.77 -3.18 5.56
CA LEU A 186 -20.16 -3.90 6.68
C LEU A 186 -20.16 -5.42 6.46
N PRO A 187 -21.26 -6.06 6.00
CA PRO A 187 -21.26 -7.49 5.67
C PRO A 187 -20.28 -7.86 4.56
N GLU A 188 -20.11 -7.02 3.53
CA GLU A 188 -19.14 -7.25 2.46
C GLU A 188 -17.71 -7.32 3.01
N TYR A 189 -17.31 -6.35 3.84
CA TYR A 189 -15.99 -6.35 4.46
C TYR A 189 -15.80 -7.49 5.47
N LYS A 190 -16.84 -7.88 6.21
CA LYS A 190 -16.80 -9.06 7.09
C LYS A 190 -16.61 -10.37 6.30
N LYS A 191 -17.29 -10.53 5.15
CA LYS A 191 -17.06 -11.66 4.24
C LYS A 191 -15.63 -11.66 3.69
N ARG A 192 -15.13 -10.49 3.30
CA ARG A 192 -13.74 -10.31 2.83
C ARG A 192 -12.73 -10.70 3.90
N LEU A 193 -12.96 -10.31 5.16
CA LEU A 193 -12.11 -10.70 6.29
C LEU A 193 -12.06 -12.23 6.43
N GLN A 194 -13.21 -12.89 6.44
CA GLN A 194 -13.29 -14.35 6.53
C GLN A 194 -12.58 -15.05 5.37
N LEU A 195 -12.68 -14.52 4.15
CA LEU A 195 -11.98 -15.04 2.97
C LEU A 195 -10.45 -14.99 3.19
N PHE A 196 -9.93 -13.86 3.66
CA PHE A 196 -8.50 -13.69 3.92
C PHE A 196 -8.02 -14.54 5.09
N GLU A 197 -8.81 -14.70 6.15
CA GLU A 197 -8.47 -15.58 7.28
C GLU A 197 -8.39 -17.05 6.84
N LYS A 198 -9.33 -17.48 5.98
CA LYS A 198 -9.29 -18.82 5.39
C LYS A 198 -8.06 -19.00 4.50
N ALA A 199 -7.78 -18.04 3.61
CA ALA A 199 -6.62 -18.10 2.71
C ALA A 199 -5.30 -18.15 3.51
N GLN A 200 -5.16 -17.32 4.54
CA GLN A 200 -4.02 -17.33 5.44
C GLN A 200 -3.84 -18.70 6.10
N LYS A 201 -4.93 -19.30 6.61
CA LYS A 201 -4.89 -20.61 7.25
C LYS A 201 -4.48 -21.73 6.29
N GLU A 202 -4.99 -21.71 5.06
CA GLU A 202 -4.62 -22.71 4.05
C GLU A 202 -3.15 -22.60 3.63
N ILE A 203 -2.65 -21.38 3.45
CA ILE A 203 -1.22 -21.14 3.19
C ILE A 203 -0.38 -21.60 4.37
N ALA A 204 -0.74 -21.29 5.61
CA ALA A 204 0.01 -21.76 6.78
C ALA A 204 0.14 -23.30 6.82
N LYS A 205 -0.94 -24.02 6.46
CA LYS A 205 -0.89 -25.49 6.36
C LYS A 205 0.01 -25.98 5.23
N LYS A 206 0.08 -25.24 4.11
CA LYS A 206 0.96 -25.55 2.98
C LYS A 206 2.43 -25.39 3.38
N LEU A 207 2.80 -24.24 3.96
CA LEU A 207 4.19 -23.90 4.30
C LEU A 207 4.81 -24.85 5.33
N ILE A 208 4.03 -25.39 6.26
CA ILE A 208 4.52 -26.40 7.21
C ILE A 208 5.01 -27.67 6.51
N LYS A 209 4.40 -28.02 5.36
CA LYS A 209 4.76 -29.22 4.60
C LYS A 209 5.95 -28.98 3.64
N GLU A 210 6.35 -27.73 3.45
CA GLU A 210 7.39 -27.37 2.49
C GLU A 210 8.78 -27.45 3.13
N ASN A 211 9.53 -28.49 2.76
CA ASN A 211 10.84 -28.80 3.32
C ASN A 211 11.88 -27.69 3.16
N HIS A 212 11.79 -26.86 2.13
CA HIS A 212 12.74 -25.78 1.91
C HIS A 212 12.49 -24.58 2.85
N ILE A 213 11.23 -24.36 3.27
CA ILE A 213 10.84 -23.31 4.21
C ILE A 213 11.05 -23.76 5.66
N SER A 214 10.70 -25.00 5.99
CA SER A 214 10.86 -25.55 7.34
C SER A 214 12.33 -25.66 7.80
N LYS A 215 13.29 -25.61 6.86
CA LYS A 215 14.73 -25.47 7.15
C LYS A 215 15.12 -24.07 7.64
N LEU A 216 14.37 -23.04 7.24
CA LEU A 216 14.64 -21.65 7.56
C LEU A 216 13.84 -21.15 8.77
N PHE A 217 12.70 -21.80 9.06
CA PHE A 217 11.79 -21.40 10.14
C PHE A 217 11.35 -22.59 10.99
N ASP A 218 11.42 -22.45 12.32
CA ASP A 218 10.85 -23.42 13.27
C ASP A 218 9.37 -23.12 13.55
N PHE A 219 8.48 -23.74 12.76
CA PHE A 219 7.05 -23.63 12.98
C PHE A 219 6.51 -24.56 14.08
N ARG A 220 7.30 -25.52 14.58
CA ARG A 220 6.88 -26.58 15.51
C ARG A 220 5.60 -27.33 15.07
N ASN A 221 5.40 -27.49 13.76
CA ASN A 221 4.18 -28.07 13.17
C ASN A 221 2.87 -27.36 13.56
N GLN A 222 2.92 -26.09 13.98
CA GLN A 222 1.76 -25.30 14.38
C GLN A 222 1.43 -24.20 13.36
N TYR A 223 0.31 -24.32 12.66
CA TYR A 223 -0.11 -23.33 11.64
C TYR A 223 -0.33 -21.93 12.20
N SER A 224 -0.71 -21.83 13.48
CA SER A 224 -0.88 -20.55 14.17
C SER A 224 0.42 -19.77 14.38
N ARG A 225 1.58 -20.44 14.31
CA ARG A 225 2.89 -19.79 14.48
C ARG A 225 3.49 -19.27 13.18
N VAL A 226 3.09 -19.82 12.04
CA VAL A 226 3.70 -19.57 10.72
C VAL A 226 3.83 -18.07 10.44
N PHE A 227 2.73 -17.33 10.51
CA PHE A 227 2.74 -15.88 10.23
C PHE A 227 3.37 -15.03 11.35
N GLY A 228 3.57 -15.60 12.54
CA GLY A 228 4.33 -14.95 13.61
C GLY A 228 5.83 -15.01 13.39
N GLU A 229 6.32 -16.13 12.84
CA GLU A 229 7.73 -16.34 12.47
C GLU A 229 8.09 -15.65 11.16
N LEU A 230 7.19 -15.66 10.18
CA LEU A 230 7.36 -14.94 8.91
C LEU A 230 7.23 -13.41 9.05
N LYS A 231 6.86 -12.90 10.23
CA LYS A 231 6.68 -11.47 10.43
C LYS A 231 8.03 -10.77 10.52
N GLU A 232 8.27 -9.85 9.59
CA GLU A 232 9.36 -8.89 9.72
C GLU A 232 9.05 -7.88 10.85
N LYS A 233 9.95 -7.78 11.84
CA LYS A 233 9.78 -7.00 13.07
C LYS A 233 10.68 -5.76 13.12
N ARG A 234 11.69 -5.68 12.26
CA ARG A 234 12.63 -4.56 12.20
C ARG A 234 11.95 -3.32 11.62
N SER A 235 12.30 -2.15 12.16
CA SER A 235 11.98 -0.87 11.55
C SER A 235 12.76 -0.67 10.25
N TRP A 236 12.33 0.27 9.41
CA TRP A 236 13.07 0.60 8.18
C TRP A 236 14.51 1.05 8.45
N GLN A 237 14.74 1.87 9.47
CA GLN A 237 16.10 2.26 9.88
C GLN A 237 16.98 1.03 10.18
N LYS A 238 16.49 0.08 10.98
CA LYS A 238 17.24 -1.16 11.29
C LYS A 238 17.52 -1.98 10.04
N LYS A 239 16.60 -2.02 9.07
CA LYS A 239 16.82 -2.69 7.78
C LYS A 239 17.90 -1.99 6.98
N ALA A 240 17.87 -0.66 6.93
CA ALA A 240 18.87 0.16 6.26
C ALA A 240 20.27 -0.06 6.86
N THR A 241 20.40 -0.04 8.18
CA THR A 241 21.67 -0.34 8.88
C THR A 241 22.22 -1.72 8.50
N VAL A 242 21.36 -2.75 8.46
CA VAL A 242 21.79 -4.12 8.10
C VAL A 242 22.39 -4.21 6.69
N VAL A 243 21.88 -3.41 5.75
CA VAL A 243 22.36 -3.38 4.36
C VAL A 243 23.34 -2.24 4.08
N GLY A 244 23.77 -1.51 5.11
CA GLY A 244 24.72 -0.39 4.97
C GLY A 244 24.19 0.82 4.22
N LEU A 245 22.87 1.10 4.30
CA LEU A 245 22.20 2.25 3.69
C LEU A 245 21.61 3.22 4.74
N GLU A 246 22.20 3.27 5.93
CA GLU A 246 21.71 4.11 7.03
C GLU A 246 21.81 5.61 6.70
N ASP A 247 22.93 6.05 6.13
CA ASP A 247 23.11 7.45 5.73
C ASP A 247 22.11 7.87 4.64
N GLU A 248 21.87 7.01 3.64
CA GLU A 248 20.83 7.24 2.64
C GLU A 248 19.43 7.25 3.25
N TYR A 249 19.17 6.35 4.22
CA TYR A 249 17.91 6.31 4.93
C TYR A 249 17.64 7.61 5.66
N ASP A 250 18.59 8.08 6.47
CA ASP A 250 18.45 9.30 7.26
C ASP A 250 18.25 10.52 6.35
N LEU A 251 19.07 10.67 5.30
CA LEU A 251 18.95 11.77 4.33
C LEU A 251 17.56 11.80 3.67
N ILE A 252 17.11 10.66 3.12
CA ILE A 252 15.84 10.62 2.39
C ILE A 252 14.65 10.76 3.34
N TYR A 253 14.72 10.20 4.55
CA TYR A 253 13.66 10.34 5.53
C TYR A 253 13.55 11.77 6.05
N ASP A 254 14.66 12.47 6.28
CA ASP A 254 14.63 13.88 6.69
C ASP A 254 14.02 14.77 5.61
N LEU A 255 14.50 14.65 4.37
CA LEU A 255 13.99 15.43 3.24
C LEU A 255 12.52 15.13 2.95
N SER A 256 12.16 13.84 2.86
CA SER A 256 10.79 13.46 2.54
C SER A 256 9.82 13.77 3.68
N SER A 257 10.23 13.62 4.96
CA SER A 257 9.35 13.92 6.10
C SER A 257 9.05 15.41 6.22
N ALA A 258 10.03 16.28 5.96
CA ALA A 258 9.83 17.74 5.96
C ALA A 258 8.77 18.20 4.94
N ILE A 259 8.63 17.47 3.84
CA ILE A 259 7.73 17.81 2.72
C ILE A 259 6.41 17.03 2.78
N LEU A 260 6.44 15.75 3.16
CA LEU A 260 5.26 14.86 3.19
C LEU A 260 4.43 15.06 4.47
N HIS A 261 5.03 15.55 5.55
CA HIS A 261 4.29 15.87 6.77
C HIS A 261 3.97 17.35 6.87
N SER A 262 2.86 17.64 7.53
CA SER A 262 2.33 18.98 7.81
C SER A 262 3.21 19.70 8.85
N THR A 263 4.44 20.04 8.47
CA THR A 263 5.46 20.67 9.31
C THR A 263 5.57 22.17 9.01
N SER A 264 6.20 22.92 9.91
CA SER A 264 6.50 24.34 9.68
C SER A 264 7.30 24.58 8.39
N TYR A 265 8.16 23.63 8.01
CA TYR A 265 8.88 23.64 6.75
C TYR A 265 7.90 23.62 5.57
N SER A 266 6.99 22.64 5.53
CA SER A 266 5.98 22.52 4.47
C SER A 266 5.06 23.74 4.31
N TYR A 267 4.82 24.50 5.38
CA TYR A 267 3.99 25.72 5.33
C TYR A 267 4.77 26.97 4.94
N GLY A 268 6.01 27.10 5.41
CA GLY A 268 6.79 28.34 5.37
C GLY A 268 7.75 28.45 4.19
N THR A 269 8.08 27.34 3.54
CA THR A 269 8.93 27.35 2.34
C THR A 269 8.05 27.31 1.09
N ASN A 270 8.30 28.21 0.14
CA ASN A 270 7.70 28.09 -1.18
C ASN A 270 8.10 26.73 -1.77
N VAL A 271 7.11 25.90 -2.13
CA VAL A 271 7.28 24.61 -2.82
C VAL A 271 7.87 24.78 -4.24
N ASN A 272 8.33 25.98 -4.59
CA ASN A 272 9.10 26.27 -5.79
C ASN A 272 10.52 25.72 -5.59
N THR A 273 10.61 24.39 -5.66
CA THR A 273 11.86 23.67 -5.71
C THR A 273 12.76 24.25 -6.79
N THR A 274 14.04 24.33 -6.49
CA THR A 274 15.03 24.66 -7.50
C THR A 274 15.15 23.50 -8.49
N GLU A 275 15.46 23.79 -9.76
CA GLU A 275 15.72 22.75 -10.78
C GLU A 275 16.80 21.76 -10.30
N ASN A 276 17.74 22.22 -9.47
CA ASN A 276 18.79 21.42 -8.86
C ASN A 276 18.26 20.33 -7.92
N GLU A 277 17.25 20.62 -7.10
CA GLU A 277 16.65 19.64 -6.19
C GLU A 277 15.86 18.57 -6.96
N ILE A 278 15.15 18.98 -8.02
CA ILE A 278 14.48 18.05 -8.93
C ILE A 278 15.53 17.14 -9.59
N GLU A 279 16.60 17.71 -10.12
CA GLU A 279 17.69 16.94 -10.75
C GLU A 279 18.37 15.99 -9.76
N MET A 280 18.59 16.42 -8.52
CA MET A 280 19.11 15.57 -7.44
C MET A 280 18.19 14.38 -7.18
N VAL A 281 16.89 14.63 -6.98
CA VAL A 281 15.91 13.56 -6.70
C VAL A 281 15.82 12.58 -7.87
N LEU A 282 15.73 13.07 -9.11
CA LEU A 282 15.74 12.22 -10.31
C LEU A 282 17.02 11.39 -10.41
N SER A 283 18.16 12.00 -10.08
CA SER A 283 19.46 11.31 -10.08
C SER A 283 19.53 10.19 -9.05
N LEU A 284 18.97 10.40 -7.86
CA LEU A 284 18.90 9.37 -6.81
C LEU A 284 17.92 8.26 -7.20
N CYS A 285 16.74 8.60 -7.73
CA CYS A 285 15.78 7.62 -8.27
C CYS A 285 16.46 6.72 -9.30
N PHE A 286 17.15 7.29 -10.29
CA PHE A 286 17.88 6.52 -11.30
C PHE A 286 18.95 5.62 -10.68
N LYS A 287 19.81 6.15 -9.79
CA LYS A 287 20.89 5.38 -9.15
C LYS A 287 20.34 4.20 -8.34
N TYR A 288 19.29 4.43 -7.54
CA TYR A 288 18.69 3.39 -6.71
C TYR A 288 17.95 2.36 -7.55
N SER A 289 17.19 2.76 -8.58
CA SER A 289 16.56 1.82 -9.51
C SER A 289 17.56 0.96 -10.26
N LYS A 290 18.70 1.53 -10.69
CA LYS A 290 19.77 0.75 -11.29
C LYS A 290 20.34 -0.30 -10.33
N LYS A 291 20.56 0.05 -9.05
CA LYS A 291 21.00 -0.91 -8.02
C LYS A 291 19.95 -1.99 -7.77
N ILE A 292 18.66 -1.63 -7.70
CA ILE A 292 17.55 -2.58 -7.59
C ILE A 292 17.59 -3.59 -8.74
N MET A 293 17.76 -3.14 -9.98
CA MET A 293 17.86 -4.03 -11.13
C MET A 293 19.02 -5.00 -11.03
N ILE A 294 20.21 -4.53 -10.61
CA ILE A 294 21.37 -5.40 -10.38
C ILE A 294 21.07 -6.43 -9.28
N ASN A 295 20.39 -6.02 -8.21
CA ASN A 295 20.05 -6.91 -7.11
C ASN A 295 19.01 -7.95 -7.52
N ILE A 296 17.98 -7.56 -8.26
CA ILE A 296 16.96 -8.49 -8.75
C ILE A 296 17.53 -9.48 -9.77
N ASP A 297 18.38 -9.03 -10.70
CA ASP A 297 19.06 -9.94 -11.63
C ASP A 297 19.86 -11.04 -10.90
N LYS A 298 20.64 -10.64 -9.89
CA LYS A 298 21.37 -11.58 -9.02
C LYS A 298 20.44 -12.48 -8.21
N TYR A 299 19.46 -11.90 -7.52
CA TYR A 299 18.52 -12.61 -6.65
C TYR A 299 17.73 -13.68 -7.41
N SER A 300 17.29 -13.32 -8.62
CA SER A 300 16.57 -14.20 -9.53
C SER A 300 17.47 -15.22 -10.26
N ASN A 301 18.80 -15.12 -10.14
CA ASN A 301 19.76 -15.98 -10.84
C ASN A 301 19.52 -16.06 -12.36
N MET A 302 19.17 -14.94 -13.00
CA MET A 302 18.71 -14.95 -14.40
C MET A 302 19.73 -15.50 -15.41
N ALA A 303 21.02 -15.32 -15.15
CA ALA A 303 22.12 -15.91 -15.94
C ALA A 303 22.16 -17.45 -15.86
N PHE A 304 21.81 -18.06 -14.73
CA PHE A 304 21.71 -19.52 -14.58
C PHE A 304 20.58 -20.06 -15.45
N TYR A 305 19.41 -19.41 -15.41
CA TYR A 305 18.26 -19.81 -16.21
C TYR A 305 18.46 -19.60 -17.71
N GLN A 306 19.26 -18.62 -18.15
CA GLN A 306 19.65 -18.49 -19.56
C GLN A 306 20.44 -19.72 -20.04
N LYS A 307 21.38 -20.21 -19.24
CA LYS A 307 22.18 -21.40 -19.59
C LYS A 307 21.34 -22.67 -19.69
N ILE A 308 20.35 -22.85 -18.82
CA ILE A 308 19.43 -24.01 -18.89
C ILE A 308 18.66 -24.03 -20.22
N ILE A 309 18.14 -22.88 -20.65
CA ILE A 309 17.44 -22.77 -21.94
C ILE A 309 18.39 -23.10 -23.09
N THR A 310 19.62 -22.57 -23.09
CA THR A 310 20.61 -22.90 -24.12
C THR A 310 20.88 -24.41 -24.17
N VAL A 311 21.06 -25.07 -23.02
CA VAL A 311 21.29 -26.52 -22.93
C VAL A 311 20.09 -27.33 -23.46
N ASN A 312 18.86 -26.89 -23.17
CA ASN A 312 17.66 -27.56 -23.66
C ASN A 312 17.44 -27.36 -25.17
N ILE A 313 17.85 -26.23 -25.74
CA ILE A 313 17.74 -25.96 -27.18
C ILE A 313 18.82 -26.73 -27.97
N THR A 314 19.98 -27.02 -27.38
CA THR A 314 21.05 -27.79 -28.02
C THR A 314 20.89 -29.31 -27.95
N ASN A 315 19.86 -29.83 -27.28
CA ASN A 315 19.63 -31.27 -27.11
C ASN A 315 18.54 -31.85 -28.04
N GLU A 316 18.19 -31.14 -29.11
CA GLU A 316 17.41 -31.67 -30.22
C GLU A 316 18.24 -31.61 -31.53
N GLU A 317 19.22 -32.50 -31.65
CA GLU A 317 19.77 -32.93 -32.95
C GLU A 317 19.70 -34.45 -33.07
#